data_AF-A0A729CFT0-F1
#
_entry.id   AF-A0A729CFT0-F1
#
_cell.length_a   1.000
_cell.length_b   1.000
_cell.length_c   1.000
_cell.angle_alpha   90.00
_cell.angle_beta   90.00
_cell.angle_gamma   90.00
#
_symmetry.space_group_name_H-M   'P 1'
#
loop_
_entity.id
_entity.type
_entity.pdbx_description
1 polymer ?
#
loop_
_entity_poly.entity_id
_entity_poly.type
_entity_poly.pdbx_seq_one_letter_code
_entity_poly.pdbx_strand_id
1 'polypeptide(L)' 'MDKKLEPYYLSAETALSIVSKKFNIKIDIKEDDINLRFKK' A
#
# COMPACT_ATOMS: atom_id res chain seq x y z
N MET A 1 -10.28 -1.57 -11.19
CA MET A 1 -9.37 -0.47 -10.80
C MET A 1 -9.59 0.71 -11.73
N ASP A 2 -9.57 1.92 -11.19
CA ASP A 2 -9.72 3.15 -11.97
C ASP A 2 -8.46 3.36 -12.83
N LYS A 3 -8.58 3.38 -14.16
CA LYS A 3 -7.41 3.42 -15.08
C LYS A 3 -6.51 4.64 -14.86
N LYS A 4 -7.06 5.74 -14.34
CA LYS A 4 -6.30 6.95 -14.01
C LYS A 4 -5.39 6.76 -12.79
N LEU A 5 -5.71 5.82 -11.92
CA LEU A 5 -5.01 5.58 -10.66
C LEU A 5 -3.95 4.47 -10.77
N GLU A 6 -3.95 3.70 -11.87
CA GLU A 6 -3.03 2.58 -12.12
C GLU A 6 -1.54 2.91 -11.88
N PRO A 7 -1.01 4.06 -12.34
CA PRO A 7 0.39 4.41 -12.07
C PRO A 7 0.69 4.62 -10.58
N TYR A 8 -0.29 5.13 -9.83
CA TYR A 8 -0.16 5.36 -8.39
C TYR A 8 -0.18 4.05 -7.61
N TYR A 9 -1.02 3.08 -8.01
CA TYR A 9 -1.00 1.75 -7.41
C TYR A 9 0.36 1.05 -7.65
N LEU A 10 0.87 1.07 -8.89
CA LEU A 10 2.15 0.43 -9.22
C LEU A 10 3.33 1.03 -8.44
N SER A 11 3.36 2.37 -8.33
CA SER A 11 4.39 3.07 -7.56
C SER A 11 4.31 2.77 -6.06
N ALA A 12 3.10 2.73 -5.49
CA ALA A 12 2.89 2.37 -4.09
C ALA A 12 3.33 0.93 -3.79
N GLU A 13 2.96 -0.03 -4.63
CA GLU A 13 3.39 -1.43 -4.49
C GLU A 13 4.93 -1.56 -4.54
N THR A 14 5.57 -0.85 -5.46
CA THR A 14 7.02 -0.84 -5.58
C THR A 14 7.69 -0.28 -4.31
N ALA A 15 7.17 0.83 -3.78
CA ALA A 15 7.69 1.43 -2.56
C ALA A 15 7.55 0.50 -1.34
N LEU A 16 6.38 -0.13 -1.18
CA LEU A 16 6.12 -1.10 -0.11
C LEU A 16 7.05 -2.31 -0.21
N SER A 17 7.28 -2.82 -1.43
CA SER A 17 8.21 -3.94 -1.68
C SER A 17 9.65 -3.59 -1.30
N ILE A 18 10.12 -2.39 -1.67
CA ILE A 18 11.47 -1.91 -1.31
C ILE A 18 11.63 -1.81 0.20
N VAL A 19 10.66 -1.19 0.88
CA VAL A 19 10.69 -1.02 2.35
C VAL A 19 10.66 -2.38 3.04
N SER A 20 9.76 -3.27 2.64
CA SER A 20 9.64 -4.62 3.19
C SER A 20 10.98 -5.37 3.12
N LYS A 21 11.65 -5.34 1.96
CA LYS A 21 12.95 -5.99 1.76
C LYS A 21 14.06 -5.32 2.58
N LYS A 22 14.11 -3.98 2.58
CA LYS A 22 15.17 -3.20 3.25
C LYS A 22 15.17 -3.44 4.76
N PHE A 23 14.01 -3.56 5.37
CA PHE A 23 13.88 -3.74 6.82
C PHE A 23 13.60 -5.19 7.24
N ASN A 24 13.54 -6.12 6.28
CA ASN A 24 13.16 -7.52 6.51
C ASN A 24 11.85 -7.64 7.31
N ILE A 25 10.86 -6.80 6.97
CA ILE A 25 9.54 -6.77 7.60
C ILE A 25 8.48 -7.25 6.63
N LYS A 26 7.46 -7.96 7.13
CA LYS A 26 6.21 -8.16 6.39
C LYS A 26 5.31 -6.95 6.61
N ILE A 27 4.84 -6.35 5.53
CA ILE A 27 3.82 -5.30 5.57
C ILE A 27 2.48 -6.00 5.37
N ASP A 28 1.72 -6.15 6.44
CA ASP A 28 0.36 -6.69 6.42
C ASP A 28 -0.60 -5.51 6.51
N ILE A 29 -1.38 -5.27 5.45
CA ILE A 29 -2.35 -4.17 5.39
C ILE A 29 -3.72 -4.77 5.61
N LYS A 30 -4.28 -4.58 6.81
CA LYS A 30 -5.65 -4.99 7.10
C LYS A 30 -6.63 -3.94 6.60
N GLU A 31 -7.72 -4.40 6.01
CA GLU A 31 -8.77 -3.52 5.49
C GLU A 31 -9.38 -2.64 6.60
N ASP A 32 -9.43 -3.13 7.83
CA ASP A 32 -9.86 -2.38 9.01
C ASP A 32 -8.94 -1.18 9.32
N ASP A 33 -7.63 -1.32 9.14
CA ASP A 33 -6.67 -0.22 9.37
C ASP A 33 -6.82 0.88 8.32
N ILE A 34 -7.17 0.51 7.08
CA ILE A 34 -7.50 1.47 6.00
C ILE A 34 -8.80 2.19 6.35
N ASN A 35 -9.84 1.43 6.72
CA ASN A 35 -11.14 1.97 7.07
C ASN A 35 -11.07 2.93 8.26
N LEU A 36 -10.31 2.62 9.30
CA LEU A 36 -10.10 3.50 10.46
C LEU A 36 -9.48 4.84 10.06
N ARG A 37 -8.60 4.85 9.07
CA ARG A 37 -7.79 6.03 8.71
C ARG A 37 -8.42 6.92 7.64
N PHE A 38 -9.25 6.35 6.77
CA PHE A 38 -9.87 7.05 5.64
C PHE A 38 -11.39 7.21 5.73
N LYS A 39 -12.08 6.54 6.66
CA LYS A 39 -13.45 6.92 7.01
C LYS A 39 -13.40 8.16 7.90
N LYS A 40 -13.63 9.31 7.29
CA LYS A 40 -14.04 10.54 7.96
C LYS A 40 -15.45 10.89 7.52
#